data_AF-J2TFB2-F1
#
_entry.id   AF-J2TFB2-F1
#
_cell.length_a   1.000
_cell.length_b   1.000
_cell.length_c   1.000
_cell.angle_alpha   90.00
_cell.angle_beta   90.00
_cell.angle_gamma   90.00
#
_symmetry.space_group_name_H-M   'P 1'
#
loop_
_entity.id
_entity.type
_entity.pdbx_description
1 polymer ?
#
loop_
_entity_poly.entity_id
_entity_poly.type
_entity_poly.pdbx_seq_one_letter_code
_entity_poly.pdbx_strand_id
1 'polypeptide(L)'
;MNTKKISLIVYALLLVALVAAPFFGAYPVFVMKLMCFALFAAAFNLLLGFTGLLSFGHAAFLGGSAYVAGHAMKVWGLTPELGLIAGTLSGAFLGWIFGVLAIRRQGIYFAMITLALAQMMFFVALQAKFTGGEDGLQGVPRGKLFGLVDLSNDLTMYYVALVIVVAAFLLIVRTIHSPFGQVLKGIKENEPRALSLGY
;
A
#
# COMPACT_ATOMS: atom_id res chain seq x y z
N MET A 1 27.27 19.07 -3.98
CA MET A 1 25.81 19.36 -4.04
C MET A 1 25.13 18.53 -2.94
N ASN A 2 24.38 19.16 -2.04
CA ASN A 2 23.86 18.53 -0.82
C ASN A 2 22.88 17.39 -1.20
N THR A 3 23.11 16.15 -0.76
CA THR A 3 22.34 14.96 -1.17
C THR A 3 20.82 15.12 -0.97
N LYS A 4 20.42 15.86 0.09
CA LYS A 4 19.01 16.21 0.35
C LYS A 4 18.39 17.11 -0.73
N LYS A 5 19.18 18.01 -1.33
CA LYS A 5 18.69 18.87 -2.43
C LYS A 5 18.50 18.04 -3.71
N ILE A 6 19.37 17.07 -3.96
CA ILE A 6 19.27 16.17 -5.11
C ILE A 6 18.00 15.32 -5.02
N SER A 7 17.74 14.70 -3.88
CA SER A 7 16.53 13.88 -3.69
C SER A 7 15.25 14.70 -3.87
N LEU A 8 15.21 15.93 -3.35
CA LEU A 8 14.06 16.82 -3.51
C LEU A 8 13.80 17.16 -5.00
N ILE A 9 14.86 17.45 -5.76
CA ILE A 9 14.76 17.74 -7.20
C ILE A 9 14.24 16.52 -7.96
N VAL A 10 14.75 15.32 -7.64
CA VAL A 10 14.28 14.07 -8.27
C VAL A 10 12.80 13.83 -7.98
N TYR A 11 12.36 14.00 -6.73
CA TYR A 11 10.94 13.84 -6.37
C TYR A 11 10.05 14.88 -7.06
N ALA A 12 10.50 16.14 -7.15
CA ALA A 12 9.77 17.19 -7.85
C ALA A 12 9.65 16.89 -9.35
N LEU A 13 10.74 16.45 -10.00
CA LEU A 13 10.72 16.06 -11.41
C LEU A 13 9.80 14.87 -11.67
N LEU A 14 9.83 13.85 -10.80
CA LEU A 14 8.92 12.70 -10.91
C LEU A 14 7.46 13.10 -10.75
N LEU A 15 7.15 14.00 -9.82
CA LEU A 15 5.79 14.52 -9.63
C LEU A 15 5.33 15.30 -10.85
N VAL A 16 6.17 16.19 -11.39
CA VAL A 16 5.86 16.94 -12.63
C VAL A 16 5.65 15.98 -13.80
N ALA A 17 6.49 14.95 -13.94
CA ALA A 17 6.33 13.96 -14.99
C ALA A 17 5.01 13.18 -14.87
N LEU A 18 4.60 12.80 -13.65
CA LEU A 18 3.32 12.13 -13.42
C LEU A 18 2.13 13.05 -13.72
N VAL A 19 2.15 14.29 -13.22
CA VAL A 19 1.10 15.27 -13.52
C VAL A 19 0.97 15.51 -15.04
N ALA A 20 2.11 15.57 -15.75
CA ALA A 20 2.13 15.82 -17.18
C ALA A 20 1.83 14.57 -18.04
N ALA A 21 1.94 13.36 -17.49
CA ALA A 21 1.89 12.12 -18.25
C ALA A 21 0.63 11.96 -19.15
N PRO A 22 -0.60 12.26 -18.68
CA PRO A 22 -1.79 12.17 -19.53
C PRO A 22 -1.76 13.13 -20.73
N PHE A 23 -1.12 14.31 -20.58
CA PHE A 23 -1.02 15.31 -21.64
C PHE A 23 -0.06 14.88 -22.77
N PHE A 24 0.89 14.01 -22.47
CA PHE A 24 1.80 13.41 -23.46
C PHE A 24 1.24 12.14 -24.11
N GLY A 25 -0.06 11.85 -23.95
CA GLY A 25 -0.74 10.71 -24.55
C GLY A 25 -0.58 9.40 -23.77
N ALA A 26 -0.06 9.43 -22.54
CA ALA A 26 -0.02 8.24 -21.70
C ALA A 26 -1.43 7.82 -21.28
N TYR A 27 -1.76 6.54 -21.44
CA TYR A 27 -3.08 6.01 -21.09
C TYR A 27 -3.32 6.09 -19.57
N PRO A 28 -4.28 6.89 -19.06
CA PRO A 28 -4.38 7.20 -17.64
C PRO A 28 -4.58 5.96 -16.75
N VAL A 29 -5.40 5.01 -17.20
CA VAL A 29 -5.67 3.77 -16.45
C VAL A 29 -4.41 2.92 -16.30
N PHE A 30 -3.54 2.88 -17.31
CA PHE A 30 -2.28 2.15 -17.24
C PHE A 30 -1.32 2.81 -16.24
N VAL A 31 -1.13 4.12 -16.34
CA VAL A 31 -0.23 4.86 -15.44
C VAL A 31 -0.74 4.79 -13.99
N MET A 32 -2.05 4.87 -13.77
CA MET A 32 -2.66 4.68 -12.44
C MET A 32 -2.32 3.31 -11.85
N LYS A 33 -2.44 2.22 -12.62
CA LYS A 33 -2.04 0.88 -12.15
C LYS A 33 -0.56 0.83 -11.79
N LEU A 34 0.29 1.42 -12.63
CA LEU A 34 1.73 1.49 -12.39
C LEU A 34 2.05 2.24 -11.08
N MET A 35 1.36 3.35 -10.81
CA MET A 35 1.50 4.12 -9.58
C MET A 35 1.08 3.31 -8.34
N CYS A 36 -0.01 2.56 -8.41
CA CYS A 36 -0.43 1.67 -7.33
C CYS A 36 0.61 0.59 -7.04
N PHE A 37 1.18 -0.05 -8.08
CA PHE A 37 2.25 -1.04 -7.90
C PHE A 37 3.57 -0.43 -7.42
N ALA A 38 3.90 0.79 -7.83
CA ALA A 38 5.06 1.52 -7.33
C ALA A 38 4.90 1.83 -5.82
N LEU A 39 3.72 2.24 -5.39
CA LEU A 39 3.42 2.44 -3.96
C LEU A 39 3.48 1.11 -3.20
N PHE A 40 2.96 0.02 -3.77
CA PHE A 40 3.06 -1.31 -3.20
C PHE A 40 4.52 -1.76 -3.01
N ALA A 41 5.36 -1.53 -4.02
CA ALA A 41 6.80 -1.78 -3.94
C ALA A 41 7.49 -0.91 -2.87
N ALA A 42 7.07 0.36 -2.73
CA ALA A 42 7.57 1.24 -1.67
C ALA A 42 7.18 0.75 -0.28
N ALA A 43 5.95 0.25 -0.09
CA ALA A 43 5.50 -0.35 1.15
C ALA A 43 6.29 -1.64 1.49
N PHE A 44 6.54 -2.49 0.49
CA PHE A 44 7.38 -3.67 0.66
C PHE A 44 8.82 -3.30 1.07
N ASN A 45 9.40 -2.27 0.41
CA ASN A 45 10.71 -1.75 0.74
C ASN A 45 10.76 -1.06 2.12
N LEU A 46 9.64 -0.53 2.62
CA LEU A 46 9.61 0.03 3.98
C LEU A 46 9.95 -1.05 5.01
N LEU A 47 9.40 -2.26 4.87
CA LEU A 47 9.71 -3.36 5.77
C LEU A 47 11.10 -3.93 5.48
N LEU A 48 11.35 -4.42 4.26
CA LEU A 48 12.61 -5.07 3.91
C LEU A 48 13.83 -4.13 4.01
N GLY A 49 13.67 -2.91 3.50
CA GLY A 49 14.72 -1.90 3.41
C GLY A 49 15.14 -1.36 4.78
N PHE A 50 14.20 -1.16 5.71
CA PHE A 50 14.48 -0.52 7.00
C PHE A 50 14.55 -1.48 8.18
N THR A 51 13.79 -2.57 8.18
CA THR A 51 13.83 -3.56 9.29
C THR A 51 14.61 -4.81 8.93
N GLY A 52 14.84 -5.08 7.63
CA GLY A 52 15.49 -6.31 7.17
C GLY A 52 14.55 -7.50 7.12
N LEU A 53 13.26 -7.31 7.43
CA LEU A 53 12.27 -8.38 7.42
C LEU A 53 11.62 -8.50 6.04
N LEU A 54 11.79 -9.66 5.41
CA LEU A 54 11.15 -10.01 4.15
C LEU A 54 9.73 -10.54 4.40
N SER A 55 8.69 -9.81 3.99
CA SER A 55 7.29 -10.26 4.14
C SER A 55 6.61 -10.53 2.80
N PHE A 56 6.24 -11.79 2.59
CA PHE A 56 5.37 -12.21 1.47
C PHE A 56 3.88 -11.95 1.73
N GLY A 57 3.54 -11.41 2.90
CA GLY A 57 2.16 -11.09 3.32
C GLY A 57 1.53 -9.90 2.59
N HIS A 58 2.33 -9.03 1.98
CA HIS A 58 1.86 -7.76 1.40
C HIS A 58 0.72 -7.95 0.38
N ALA A 59 0.78 -9.01 -0.44
CA ALA A 59 -0.26 -9.31 -1.41
C ALA A 59 -1.63 -9.57 -0.74
N ALA A 60 -1.64 -10.21 0.43
CA ALA A 60 -2.88 -10.44 1.19
C ALA A 60 -3.47 -9.15 1.74
N PHE A 61 -2.65 -8.17 2.12
CA PHE A 61 -3.13 -6.85 2.57
C PHE A 61 -3.70 -6.05 1.41
N LEU A 62 -3.01 -6.01 0.27
CA LEU A 62 -3.48 -5.33 -0.94
C LEU A 62 -4.78 -5.95 -1.46
N GLY A 63 -4.84 -7.27 -1.57
CA GLY A 63 -6.04 -7.99 -2.02
C GLY A 63 -7.19 -7.89 -1.02
N GLY A 64 -6.94 -8.13 0.27
CA GLY A 64 -7.96 -8.07 1.32
C GLY A 64 -8.58 -6.68 1.46
N SER A 65 -7.75 -5.63 1.44
CA SER A 65 -8.25 -4.24 1.45
C SER A 65 -9.06 -3.91 0.20
N ALA A 66 -8.62 -4.35 -0.98
CA ALA A 66 -9.33 -4.15 -2.24
C ALA A 66 -10.70 -4.87 -2.25
N TYR A 67 -10.77 -6.11 -1.76
CA TYR A 67 -12.04 -6.83 -1.66
C TYR A 67 -13.02 -6.16 -0.70
N VAL A 68 -12.56 -5.71 0.47
CA VAL A 68 -13.43 -5.01 1.43
C VAL A 68 -13.90 -3.67 0.87
N ALA A 69 -13.00 -2.88 0.26
CA ALA A 69 -13.37 -1.61 -0.37
C ALA A 69 -14.36 -1.81 -1.52
N GLY A 70 -14.10 -2.79 -2.39
CA GLY A 70 -14.96 -3.12 -3.51
C GLY A 70 -16.33 -3.63 -3.06
N HIS A 71 -16.39 -4.48 -2.04
CA HIS A 71 -17.64 -4.98 -1.48
C HIS A 71 -18.44 -3.87 -0.80
N ALA A 72 -17.77 -2.98 -0.07
CA ALA A 72 -18.38 -1.82 0.56
C ALA A 72 -19.05 -0.89 -0.47
N MET A 73 -18.38 -0.60 -1.59
CA MET A 73 -18.95 0.24 -2.64
C MET A 73 -20.03 -0.48 -3.46
N LYS A 74 -19.84 -1.77 -3.78
CA LYS A 74 -20.73 -2.51 -4.67
C LYS A 74 -21.99 -3.04 -3.97
N VAL A 75 -21.85 -3.60 -2.79
CA VAL A 75 -22.94 -4.33 -2.09
C VAL A 75 -23.58 -3.47 -1.02
N TRP A 76 -22.77 -2.79 -0.20
CA TRP A 76 -23.31 -1.89 0.83
C TRP A 76 -23.70 -0.52 0.27
N GLY A 77 -23.35 -0.22 -0.99
CA GLY A 77 -23.66 1.05 -1.64
C GLY A 77 -22.97 2.25 -0.98
N LEU A 78 -21.87 2.03 -0.25
CA LEU A 78 -21.14 3.11 0.39
C LEU A 78 -20.45 3.99 -0.64
N THR A 79 -20.29 5.27 -0.29
CA THR A 79 -19.55 6.23 -1.11
C THR A 79 -18.07 5.87 -1.23
N PRO A 80 -17.37 6.31 -2.29
CA PRO A 80 -15.96 5.97 -2.51
C PRO A 80 -15.05 6.32 -1.33
N GLU A 81 -15.30 7.43 -0.64
CA GLU A 81 -14.53 7.82 0.55
C GLU A 81 -14.70 6.83 1.71
N LEU A 82 -15.92 6.35 1.97
CA LEU A 82 -16.18 5.34 3.00
C LEU A 82 -15.61 3.99 2.59
N GLY A 83 -15.68 3.64 1.30
CA GLY A 83 -15.04 2.45 0.74
C GLY A 83 -13.52 2.46 0.94
N LEU A 84 -12.87 3.61 0.69
CA LEU A 84 -11.43 3.79 0.90
C LEU A 84 -11.03 3.64 2.37
N ILE A 85 -11.81 4.24 3.28
CA ILE A 85 -11.58 4.12 4.73
C ILE A 85 -11.77 2.66 5.17
N ALA A 86 -12.85 2.00 4.76
CA ALA A 86 -13.12 0.61 5.09
C ALA A 86 -12.01 -0.33 4.59
N GLY A 87 -11.54 -0.15 3.35
CA GLY A 87 -10.41 -0.90 2.80
C GLY A 87 -9.09 -0.62 3.55
N THR A 88 -8.82 0.64 3.89
CA THR A 88 -7.60 1.00 4.64
C THR A 88 -7.62 0.39 6.03
N LEU A 89 -8.75 0.46 6.73
CA LEU A 89 -8.91 -0.13 8.07
C LEU A 89 -8.83 -1.65 8.02
N SER A 90 -9.40 -2.32 7.01
CA SER A 90 -9.29 -3.76 6.88
C SER A 90 -7.87 -4.22 6.57
N GLY A 91 -7.14 -3.48 5.71
CA GLY A 91 -5.72 -3.71 5.46
C GLY A 91 -4.87 -3.53 6.72
N ALA A 92 -5.11 -2.48 7.50
CA ALA A 92 -4.44 -2.24 8.77
C ALA A 92 -4.74 -3.33 9.80
N PHE A 93 -6.00 -3.77 9.88
CA PHE A 93 -6.43 -4.87 10.75
C PHE A 93 -5.78 -6.20 10.37
N LEU A 94 -5.75 -6.55 9.08
CA LEU A 94 -5.04 -7.72 8.58
C LEU A 94 -3.54 -7.64 8.86
N GLY A 95 -2.94 -6.46 8.66
CA GLY A 95 -1.54 -6.20 8.99
C GLY A 95 -1.24 -6.39 10.47
N TRP A 96 -2.15 -5.95 11.35
CA TRP A 96 -2.04 -6.16 12.79
C TRP A 96 -2.11 -7.64 13.16
N ILE A 97 -3.07 -8.39 12.61
CA ILE A 97 -3.19 -9.85 12.82
C ILE A 97 -1.91 -10.56 12.39
N PHE A 98 -1.45 -10.29 11.15
CA PHE A 98 -0.23 -10.90 10.61
C PHE A 98 0.99 -10.51 11.45
N GLY A 99 1.09 -9.25 11.87
CA GLY A 99 2.17 -8.74 12.69
C GLY A 99 2.27 -9.44 14.04
N VAL A 100 1.16 -9.59 14.77
CA VAL A 100 1.12 -10.25 16.09
C VAL A 100 1.62 -11.70 16.02
N LEU A 101 1.33 -12.39 14.90
CA LEU A 101 1.74 -13.77 14.68
C LEU A 101 3.19 -13.87 14.17
N ALA A 102 3.58 -13.03 13.22
CA ALA A 102 4.84 -13.15 12.50
C ALA A 102 6.04 -12.53 13.23
N ILE A 103 5.88 -11.40 13.94
CA ILE A 103 6.98 -10.64 14.56
C ILE A 103 7.75 -11.44 15.62
N ARG A 104 7.16 -12.52 16.15
CA ARG A 104 7.81 -13.41 17.12
C ARG A 104 9.01 -14.18 16.54
N ARG A 105 9.19 -14.18 15.23
CA ARG A 105 10.27 -14.88 14.51
C ARG A 105 11.00 -13.90 13.60
N GLN A 106 12.28 -14.12 13.39
CA GLN A 106 13.11 -13.29 12.50
C GLN A 106 13.60 -14.11 11.29
N GLY A 107 14.10 -13.41 10.27
CA GLY A 107 14.74 -14.01 9.10
C GLY A 107 13.79 -14.89 8.27
N ILE A 108 14.26 -16.09 7.92
CA ILE A 108 13.53 -17.02 7.02
C ILE A 108 12.20 -17.45 7.63
N TYR A 109 12.14 -17.65 8.96
CA TYR A 109 10.91 -18.04 9.63
C TYR A 109 9.81 -16.98 9.52
N PHE A 110 10.17 -15.68 9.59
CA PHE A 110 9.23 -14.59 9.37
C PHE A 110 8.65 -14.64 7.95
N ALA A 111 9.51 -14.78 6.95
CA ALA A 111 9.10 -14.88 5.56
C ALA A 111 8.16 -16.08 5.31
N MET A 112 8.49 -17.26 5.85
CA MET A 112 7.67 -18.47 5.72
C MET A 112 6.29 -18.32 6.38
N ILE A 113 6.23 -17.71 7.58
CA ILE A 113 4.95 -17.47 8.27
C ILE A 113 4.08 -16.50 7.46
N THR A 114 4.65 -15.39 6.97
CA THR A 114 3.87 -14.42 6.17
C THR A 114 3.41 -15.00 4.83
N LEU A 115 4.19 -15.89 4.20
CA LEU A 115 3.79 -16.61 3.00
C LEU A 115 2.62 -17.58 3.29
N ALA A 116 2.71 -18.36 4.37
CA ALA A 116 1.65 -19.27 4.77
C ALA A 116 0.34 -18.53 5.08
N LEU A 117 0.41 -17.41 5.80
CA LEU A 117 -0.73 -16.55 6.09
C LEU A 117 -1.33 -15.95 4.80
N ALA A 118 -0.48 -15.50 3.86
CA ALA A 118 -0.95 -14.99 2.57
C ALA A 118 -1.68 -16.07 1.76
N GLN A 119 -1.17 -17.31 1.78
CA GLN A 119 -1.78 -18.43 1.08
C GLN A 119 -3.12 -18.83 1.70
N MET A 120 -3.25 -18.80 3.04
CA MET A 120 -4.54 -19.00 3.70
C MET A 120 -5.56 -17.94 3.26
N MET A 121 -5.16 -16.67 3.20
CA MET A 121 -6.03 -15.60 2.70
C MET A 121 -6.42 -15.80 1.23
N PHE A 122 -5.51 -16.31 0.40
CA PHE A 122 -5.81 -16.67 -0.98
C PHE A 122 -6.90 -17.74 -1.07
N PHE A 123 -6.79 -18.84 -0.31
CA PHE A 123 -7.82 -19.89 -0.30
C PHE A 123 -9.16 -19.40 0.26
N VAL A 124 -9.14 -18.56 1.31
CA VAL A 124 -10.35 -17.92 1.82
C VAL A 124 -11.00 -17.05 0.74
N ALA A 125 -10.22 -16.28 -0.01
CA ALA A 125 -10.73 -15.43 -1.09
C ALA A 125 -11.34 -16.25 -2.23
N LEU A 126 -10.85 -17.45 -2.52
CA LEU A 126 -11.46 -18.33 -3.53
C LEU A 126 -12.78 -18.96 -3.07
N GLN A 127 -12.88 -19.32 -1.77
CA GLN A 127 -14.07 -20.00 -1.24
C GLN A 127 -15.18 -19.05 -0.80
N ALA A 128 -14.83 -17.82 -0.41
CA ALA A 128 -15.79 -16.86 0.09
C ALA A 128 -16.71 -16.35 -1.03
N LYS A 129 -18.02 -16.60 -0.92
CA LYS A 129 -18.99 -16.19 -1.95
C LYS A 129 -18.99 -14.69 -2.26
N PHE A 130 -18.60 -13.84 -1.29
CA PHE A 130 -18.64 -12.38 -1.45
C PHE A 130 -17.55 -11.82 -2.38
N THR A 131 -16.47 -12.56 -2.61
CA THR A 131 -15.34 -12.12 -3.46
C THR A 131 -15.60 -12.40 -4.94
N GLY A 132 -16.53 -13.30 -5.27
CA GLY A 132 -16.70 -13.83 -6.62
C GLY A 132 -15.77 -15.02 -6.93
N GLY A 133 -15.01 -15.54 -5.96
CA GLY A 133 -14.15 -16.71 -6.13
C GLY A 133 -13.11 -16.52 -7.23
N GLU A 134 -13.09 -17.42 -8.21
CA GLU A 134 -12.15 -17.38 -9.35
C GLU A 134 -12.40 -16.20 -10.32
N ASP A 135 -13.65 -15.75 -10.44
CA ASP A 135 -14.02 -14.62 -11.32
C ASP A 135 -13.62 -13.26 -10.72
N GLY A 136 -13.43 -13.23 -9.39
CA GLY A 136 -13.16 -12.04 -8.62
C GLY A 136 -14.33 -11.03 -8.62
N LEU A 137 -14.11 -9.91 -7.93
CA LEU A 137 -15.15 -8.90 -7.73
C LEU A 137 -15.17 -7.89 -8.90
N GLN A 138 -16.02 -8.14 -9.88
CA GLN A 138 -16.18 -7.27 -11.06
C GLN A 138 -17.19 -6.15 -10.85
N GLY A 139 -17.11 -5.09 -11.65
CA GLY A 139 -18.14 -4.05 -11.73
C GLY A 139 -18.30 -3.20 -10.47
N VAL A 140 -17.21 -2.92 -9.76
CA VAL A 140 -17.23 -1.99 -8.62
C VAL A 140 -17.54 -0.58 -9.14
N PRO A 141 -18.63 0.06 -8.67
CA PRO A 141 -19.02 1.38 -9.15
C PRO A 141 -17.98 2.42 -8.70
N ARG A 142 -17.62 3.32 -9.62
CA ARG A 142 -16.66 4.41 -9.31
C ARG A 142 -17.29 5.53 -8.48
N GLY A 143 -18.60 5.76 -8.63
CA GLY A 143 -19.36 6.72 -7.86
C GLY A 143 -18.90 8.18 -8.02
N LYS A 144 -19.33 9.03 -7.08
CA LYS A 144 -18.86 10.42 -6.95
C LYS A 144 -18.18 10.57 -5.59
N LEU A 145 -16.95 11.08 -5.60
CA LEU A 145 -16.19 11.34 -4.37
C LEU A 145 -16.73 12.61 -3.70
N PHE A 146 -17.10 12.50 -2.43
CA PHE A 146 -17.78 13.54 -1.65
C PHE A 146 -19.06 14.10 -2.32
N GLY A 147 -19.67 13.34 -3.23
CA GLY A 147 -20.82 13.78 -4.03
C GLY A 147 -20.51 14.86 -5.09
N LEU A 148 -19.30 15.40 -5.13
CA LEU A 148 -18.91 16.54 -5.96
C LEU A 148 -18.04 16.14 -7.16
N VAL A 149 -17.13 15.19 -6.98
CA VAL A 149 -16.14 14.82 -7.99
C VAL A 149 -16.55 13.50 -8.65
N ASP A 150 -16.82 13.52 -9.95
CA ASP A 150 -17.24 12.32 -10.69
C ASP A 150 -16.04 11.44 -11.08
N LEU A 151 -15.96 10.23 -10.50
CA LEU A 151 -14.87 9.29 -10.75
C LEU A 151 -15.10 8.44 -12.01
N SER A 152 -16.23 8.63 -12.70
CA SER A 152 -16.51 7.96 -13.98
C SER A 152 -15.50 8.37 -15.06
N ASN A 153 -14.96 9.59 -14.98
CA ASN A 153 -13.93 10.07 -15.90
C ASN A 153 -12.54 9.54 -15.50
N ASP A 154 -11.88 8.84 -16.43
CA ASP A 154 -10.55 8.25 -16.22
C ASP A 154 -9.48 9.28 -15.82
N LEU A 155 -9.55 10.52 -16.35
CA LEU A 155 -8.62 11.58 -15.96
C LEU A 155 -8.86 12.05 -14.52
N THR A 156 -10.11 12.15 -14.10
CA THR A 156 -10.44 12.55 -12.73
C THR A 156 -9.98 11.48 -11.75
N MET A 157 -10.28 10.21 -12.05
CA MET A 157 -9.81 9.07 -11.27
C MET A 157 -8.28 9.02 -11.19
N TYR A 158 -7.58 9.32 -12.30
CA TYR A 158 -6.13 9.39 -12.35
C TYR A 158 -5.56 10.41 -11.36
N TYR A 159 -6.08 11.66 -11.35
CA TYR A 159 -5.59 12.69 -10.45
C TYR A 159 -5.95 12.40 -8.98
N VAL A 160 -7.12 11.81 -8.72
CA VAL A 160 -7.48 11.36 -7.36
C VAL A 160 -6.50 10.30 -6.87
N ALA A 161 -6.21 9.29 -7.69
CA ALA A 161 -5.22 8.25 -7.37
C ALA A 161 -3.82 8.85 -7.19
N LEU A 162 -3.43 9.83 -8.02
CA LEU A 162 -2.17 10.55 -7.89
C LEU A 162 -2.03 11.24 -6.54
N VAL A 163 -3.05 11.98 -6.11
CA VAL A 163 -3.05 12.65 -4.80
C VAL A 163 -2.91 11.63 -3.67
N ILE A 164 -3.65 10.52 -3.73
CA ILE A 164 -3.57 9.45 -2.71
C ILE A 164 -2.18 8.81 -2.69
N VAL A 165 -1.63 8.47 -3.85
CA VAL A 165 -0.30 7.85 -3.97
C VAL A 165 0.79 8.79 -3.48
N VAL A 166 0.74 10.07 -3.86
CA VAL A 166 1.71 11.08 -3.39
C VAL A 166 1.59 11.25 -1.88
N ALA A 167 0.38 11.35 -1.33
CA ALA A 167 0.17 11.47 0.12
C ALA A 167 0.73 10.25 0.87
N ALA A 168 0.45 9.04 0.39
CA ALA A 168 0.97 7.80 0.98
C ALA A 168 2.50 7.70 0.86
N PHE A 169 3.07 8.09 -0.27
CA PHE A 169 4.52 8.13 -0.46
C PHE A 169 5.19 9.16 0.48
N LEU A 170 4.61 10.35 0.63
CA LEU A 170 5.09 11.36 1.58
C LEU A 170 5.02 10.85 3.02
N LEU A 171 3.97 10.11 3.38
CA LEU A 171 3.87 9.44 4.69
C LEU A 171 5.03 8.44 4.87
N ILE A 172 5.29 7.58 3.89
CA ILE A 172 6.42 6.64 3.92
C ILE A 172 7.75 7.37 4.11
N VAL A 173 8.02 8.41 3.32
CA VAL A 173 9.23 9.23 3.43
C VAL A 173 9.34 9.88 4.81
N ARG A 174 8.24 10.42 5.34
CA ARG A 174 8.19 11.03 6.67
C ARG A 174 8.50 10.03 7.77
N THR A 175 7.97 8.81 7.68
CA THR A 175 8.20 7.72 8.64
C THR A 175 9.66 7.28 8.63
N ILE A 176 10.25 7.08 7.46
CA ILE A 176 11.65 6.66 7.29
C ILE A 176 12.65 7.68 7.87
N HIS A 177 12.40 8.97 7.65
CA HIS A 177 13.29 10.04 8.12
C HIS A 177 12.97 10.50 9.55
N SER A 178 12.01 9.87 10.22
CA SER A 178 11.71 10.13 11.64
C SER A 178 12.65 9.36 12.57
N PRO A 179 12.71 9.70 13.88
CA PRO A 179 13.47 8.93 14.87
C PRO A 179 13.12 7.44 14.84
N PHE A 180 11.84 7.09 14.66
CA PHE A 180 11.40 5.71 14.52
C PHE A 180 12.10 4.97 13.37
N GLY A 181 12.19 5.58 12.19
CA GLY A 181 12.89 4.99 11.04
C GLY A 181 14.39 4.83 11.27
N GLN A 182 15.02 5.75 12.01
CA GLN A 182 16.44 5.64 12.38
C GLN A 182 16.69 4.48 13.35
N VAL A 183 15.78 4.27 14.31
CA VAL A 183 15.84 3.14 15.25
C VAL A 183 15.72 1.81 14.50
N LEU A 184 14.75 1.67 13.59
CA LEU A 184 14.59 0.46 12.78
C LEU A 184 15.84 0.14 11.97
N LYS A 185 16.44 1.17 11.35
CA LYS A 185 17.68 1.02 10.60
C LYS A 185 18.84 0.57 11.50
N GLY A 186 18.94 1.13 12.70
CA GLY A 186 19.95 0.73 13.70
C GLY A 186 19.80 -0.73 14.13
N ILE A 187 18.56 -1.17 14.40
CA ILE A 187 18.25 -2.58 14.74
C ILE A 187 18.65 -3.50 13.59
N LYS A 188 18.34 -3.13 12.34
CA LYS A 188 18.71 -3.91 11.15
C LYS A 188 20.23 -4.06 10.99
N GLU A 189 21.00 -3.02 11.30
CA GLU A 189 22.46 -3.04 11.17
C GLU A 189 23.14 -3.85 12.27
N ASN A 190 22.73 -3.68 13.54
CA ASN A 190 23.29 -4.42 14.67
C ASN A 190 22.31 -4.43 15.86
N GLU A 191 21.47 -5.47 15.92
CA GLU A 191 20.48 -5.66 16.98
C GLU A 191 21.10 -5.71 18.41
N PRO A 192 22.19 -6.47 18.68
CA PRO A 192 22.84 -6.44 19.99
C PRO A 192 23.29 -5.04 20.44
N ARG A 193 23.75 -4.20 19.51
CA ARG A 193 24.17 -2.82 19.80
C ARG A 193 22.98 -1.89 20.04
N ALA A 194 21.86 -2.10 19.35
CA ALA A 194 20.63 -1.35 19.62
C ALA A 194 20.13 -1.64 21.05
N LEU A 195 20.12 -2.92 21.45
CA LEU A 195 19.74 -3.35 22.80
C LEU A 195 20.65 -2.74 23.88
N SER A 196 21.97 -2.69 23.66
CA SER A 196 22.90 -2.11 24.65
C SER A 196 22.76 -0.59 24.82
N LEU A 197 22.20 0.10 23.82
CA LEU A 197 21.87 1.53 23.87
C LEU A 197 20.47 1.80 24.46
N GLY A 198 19.74 0.76 24.87
CA GLY A 198 18.43 0.85 25.51
C GLY A 198 17.23 0.91 24.55
N TYR A 199 17.41 0.45 23.31
CA TYR A 199 16.32 0.25 22.34
C TYR A 199 15.76 -1.18 22.36
#